data_AF-A0A383S6F1-F1
#
_entry.id   AF-A0A383S6F1-F1
#
_cell.length_a   1.000
_cell.length_b   1.000
_cell.length_c   1.000
_cell.angle_alpha   90.00
_cell.angle_beta   90.00
_cell.angle_gamma   90.00
#
_symmetry.space_group_name_H-M   'P 1'
#
loop_
_entity.id
_entity.type
_entity.pdbx_description
1 polymer ?
#
loop_
_entity_poly.entity_id
_entity_poly.type
_entity_poly.pdbx_seq_one_letter_code
_entity_poly.pdbx_strand_id
1 'polypeptide(L)'
;MRSSRRTPRSPLPSRPVWRDHAHWIGYALAAIALWFLMNLVMAPWVSAKPDDGGRNLLTLAALLLLLILVCKTVSRLLRCIWRYWRTYRFAHGHPTRREAQALAMIRGHETAVEHARAVAADLATTQSFDLGPAWDVILDRGERILFNGSAHYSRFYGQDVTYYESSSFFFGSPLFVAVGLGATALGNQARRNAALRQAAAQWREAQITRCLVTDQRVLIHHPHGQWLSFWFGGVVGVYPALNEDTLILEFNDTSPLRLQGPASLIASVSVIWATHGVGGLLQHPALEPLRGPAGSIDGA
;
A
#
# COMPACT_ATOMS: atom_id res chain seq x y z
N MET A 1 7.52 17.95 -17.87
CA MET A 1 7.79 17.76 -16.42
C MET A 1 7.90 16.28 -16.12
N ARG A 2 9.12 15.72 -16.04
CA ARG A 2 9.33 14.34 -15.56
C ARG A 2 9.12 14.36 -14.05
N SER A 3 7.94 13.96 -13.57
CA SER A 3 7.76 13.67 -12.16
C SER A 3 8.61 12.45 -11.85
N SER A 4 9.71 12.64 -11.13
CA SER A 4 10.42 11.55 -10.48
C SER A 4 9.46 10.97 -9.45
N ARG A 5 8.62 10.02 -9.86
CA ARG A 5 7.91 9.15 -8.93
C ARG A 5 9.01 8.46 -8.12
N ARG A 6 9.30 8.96 -6.92
CA ARG A 6 10.04 8.19 -5.93
C ARG A 6 9.18 6.95 -5.73
N THR A 7 9.58 5.84 -6.34
CA THR A 7 9.00 4.54 -6.03
C THR A 7 9.00 4.41 -4.51
N PRO A 8 7.85 4.09 -3.89
CA PRO A 8 7.80 3.90 -2.45
C PRO A 8 8.93 2.93 -2.10
N ARG A 9 9.78 3.32 -1.14
CA ARG A 9 10.92 2.49 -0.76
C ARG A 9 10.38 1.12 -0.38
N SER A 10 10.84 0.08 -1.07
CA SER A 10 10.44 -1.28 -0.78
C SER A 10 10.61 -1.54 0.72
N PRO A 11 9.59 -2.10 1.40
CA PRO A 11 9.68 -2.44 2.81
C PRO A 11 10.76 -3.50 3.09
N LEU A 12 11.14 -4.26 2.06
CA LEU A 12 12.17 -5.27 2.11
C LEU A 12 13.58 -4.65 2.13
N PRO A 13 14.52 -5.25 2.87
CA PRO A 13 15.88 -4.75 2.94
C PRO A 13 16.59 -4.95 1.60
N SER A 14 17.18 -3.88 1.07
CA SER A 14 18.00 -3.91 -0.13
C SER A 14 19.47 -3.67 0.20
N ARG A 15 20.36 -4.35 -0.53
CA ARG A 15 21.81 -4.15 -0.41
C ARG A 15 22.16 -2.69 -0.69
N PRO A 16 23.12 -2.10 0.04
CA PRO A 16 23.62 -0.77 -0.30
C PRO A 16 24.20 -0.80 -1.72
N VAL A 17 23.86 0.22 -2.51
CA VAL A 17 24.35 0.36 -3.89
C VAL A 17 25.62 1.20 -3.87
N TRP A 18 26.47 1.15 -4.91
CA TRP A 18 27.69 1.96 -5.01
C TRP A 18 27.51 3.43 -4.60
N ARG A 19 26.38 4.02 -4.97
CA ARG A 19 26.03 5.40 -4.61
C ARG A 19 25.99 5.64 -3.09
N ASP A 20 25.56 4.66 -2.30
CA ASP A 20 25.58 4.73 -0.84
C ASP A 20 27.02 4.73 -0.29
N HIS A 21 27.93 4.01 -0.96
CA HIS A 21 29.35 3.97 -0.60
C HIS A 21 30.08 5.27 -0.97
N ALA A 22 29.79 5.81 -2.16
CA ALA A 22 30.39 7.06 -2.65
C ALA A 22 30.21 8.24 -1.69
N HIS A 23 29.08 8.30 -0.99
CA HIS A 23 28.80 9.39 -0.04
C HIS A 23 29.74 9.41 1.17
N TRP A 24 30.00 8.27 1.80
CA TRP A 24 30.91 8.25 2.96
C TRP A 24 32.37 8.36 2.53
N ILE A 25 32.73 7.77 1.37
CA ILE A 25 34.07 7.91 0.78
C ILE A 25 34.36 9.38 0.48
N GLY A 26 33.40 10.11 -0.12
CA GLY A 26 33.55 11.53 -0.42
C GLY A 26 33.79 12.39 0.82
N TYR A 27 33.03 12.17 1.90
CA TYR A 27 33.28 12.88 3.16
C TYR A 27 34.63 12.50 3.79
N ALA A 28 35.09 11.26 3.63
CA ALA A 28 36.37 10.80 4.17
C ALA A 28 37.53 11.45 3.44
N LEU A 29 37.47 11.47 2.10
CA LEU A 29 38.47 12.17 1.28
C LEU A 29 38.49 13.67 1.58
N ALA A 30 37.33 14.30 1.77
CA ALA A 30 37.26 15.71 2.15
C ALA A 30 37.86 15.98 3.54
N ALA A 31 37.61 15.10 4.52
CA ALA A 31 38.20 15.20 5.86
C ALA A 31 39.73 15.04 5.81
N ILE A 32 40.22 14.07 5.04
CA ILE A 32 41.67 13.84 4.84
C ILE A 32 42.31 15.06 4.17
N ALA A 33 41.72 15.57 3.09
CA ALA A 33 42.23 16.75 2.39
C ALA A 33 42.26 17.99 3.30
N LEU A 34 41.21 18.21 4.10
CA LEU A 34 41.16 19.31 5.06
C LEU A 34 42.23 19.17 6.15
N TRP A 35 42.47 17.95 6.66
CA TRP A 35 43.51 17.69 7.65
C TRP A 35 44.91 17.96 7.09
N PHE A 36 45.20 17.52 5.86
CA PHE A 36 46.48 17.83 5.19
C PHE A 36 46.65 19.34 4.96
N LEU A 37 45.59 20.03 4.50
CA LEU A 37 45.60 21.48 4.32
C LEU A 37 45.87 22.20 5.65
N MET A 38 45.21 21.78 6.73
CA MET A 38 45.45 22.32 8.07
C MET A 38 46.91 22.15 8.48
N ASN A 39 47.50 20.96 8.30
CA ASN A 39 48.90 20.73 8.66
C ASN A 39 49.87 21.57 7.81
N LEU A 40 49.62 21.66 6.51
CA LEU A 40 50.47 22.42 5.58
C LEU A 40 50.43 23.93 5.87
N VAL A 41 49.26 24.47 6.23
CA VAL A 41 49.10 25.88 6.60
C VAL A 41 49.61 26.14 8.02
N MET A 42 49.39 25.23 8.97
CA MET A 42 49.80 25.42 10.37
C MET A 42 51.29 25.20 10.62
N ALA A 43 51.98 24.38 9.81
CA ALA A 43 53.42 24.13 9.95
C ALA A 43 54.29 25.42 9.94
N PRO A 44 54.11 26.37 9.01
CA PRO A 44 54.81 27.67 9.07
C PRO A 44 54.26 28.64 10.13
N TRP A 45 53.12 28.34 10.77
CA TRP A 45 52.49 29.24 11.75
C TRP A 45 52.97 29.00 13.18
N VAL A 46 53.52 27.81 13.48
CA VAL A 46 54.09 27.47 14.80
C VAL A 46 55.34 28.29 15.13
N SER A 47 56.06 28.80 14.11
CA SER A 47 57.27 29.62 14.27
C SER A 47 57.03 31.13 14.24
N ALA A 48 55.78 31.58 14.06
CA ALA A 48 55.43 33.00 13.96
C ALA A 48 55.04 33.59 15.32
N LYS A 49 55.37 34.88 15.57
CA LYS A 49 54.99 35.58 16.81
C LYS A 49 53.46 35.58 17.03
N PRO A 50 52.99 35.42 18.28
CA PRO A 50 51.57 35.33 18.60
C PRO A 50 50.95 36.72 18.55
N ASP A 51 50.45 37.12 17.39
CA ASP A 51 49.48 38.20 17.27
C ASP A 51 48.44 37.81 16.21
N ASP A 52 47.20 38.27 16.44
CA ASP A 52 45.98 38.17 15.62
C ASP A 52 44.92 37.14 16.08
N GLY A 53 43.89 37.63 16.78
CA GLY A 53 42.69 36.87 17.15
C GLY A 53 41.92 36.25 15.96
N GLY A 54 42.13 36.74 14.74
CA GLY A 54 41.60 36.14 13.51
C GLY A 54 42.15 34.74 13.22
N ARG A 55 43.39 34.45 13.61
CA ARG A 55 44.03 33.13 13.40
C ARG A 55 43.37 32.05 14.26
N ASN A 56 43.05 32.38 15.51
CA ASN A 56 42.36 31.47 16.43
C ASN A 56 40.93 31.15 15.96
N LEU A 57 40.24 32.12 15.36
CA LEU A 57 38.89 31.91 14.84
C LEU A 57 38.89 30.99 13.60
N LEU A 58 39.87 31.16 12.70
CA LEU A 58 40.03 30.30 11.52
C LEU A 58 40.42 28.87 11.89
N THR A 59 41.30 28.66 12.87
CA THR A 59 41.68 27.32 13.33
C THR A 59 40.51 26.59 14.00
N LEU A 60 39.74 27.29 14.84
CA LEU A 60 38.51 26.75 15.43
C LEU A 60 37.47 26.39 14.37
N ALA A 61 37.28 27.25 13.35
CA ALA A 61 36.36 26.97 12.25
C ALA A 61 36.80 25.74 11.42
N ALA A 62 38.10 25.59 11.13
CA ALA A 62 38.64 24.44 10.43
C ALA A 62 38.50 23.14 11.23
N LEU A 63 38.75 23.18 12.54
CA LEU A 63 38.54 22.04 13.45
C LEU A 63 37.06 21.64 13.52
N LEU A 64 36.14 22.62 13.58
CA LEU A 64 34.71 22.37 13.58
C LEU A 64 34.26 21.71 12.26
N LEU A 65 34.76 22.21 11.11
CA LEU A 65 34.45 21.63 9.80
C LEU A 65 34.98 20.19 9.68
N LEU A 66 36.20 19.94 10.15
CA LEU A 66 36.79 18.60 10.21
C LEU A 66 35.92 17.65 11.05
N LEU A 67 35.50 18.10 12.24
CA LEU A 67 34.62 17.33 13.11
C LEU A 67 33.29 16.99 12.41
N ILE A 68 32.67 17.95 11.73
CA ILE A 68 31.43 17.73 10.98
C ILE A 68 31.62 16.68 9.88
N LEU A 69 32.72 16.77 9.11
CA LEU A 69 33.02 15.81 8.05
C LEU A 69 33.23 14.39 8.62
N VAL A 70 33.96 14.26 9.72
CA VAL A 70 34.15 12.97 10.43
C VAL A 70 32.83 12.44 10.98
N CYS A 71 31.98 13.26 11.59
CA CYS A 71 30.66 12.82 12.02
C CYS A 71 29.79 12.35 10.84
N LYS A 72 29.88 13.02 9.68
CA LYS A 72 29.17 12.62 8.46
C LYS A 72 29.71 11.31 7.87
N THR A 73 31.02 11.08 7.85
CA THR A 73 31.60 9.79 7.42
C THR A 73 31.13 8.66 8.32
N VAL A 74 31.31 8.80 9.63
CA VAL A 74 30.95 7.76 10.62
C VAL A 74 29.46 7.45 10.55
N SER A 75 28.60 8.46 10.58
CA SER A 75 27.14 8.25 10.51
C SER A 75 26.67 7.59 9.20
N ARG A 76 27.37 7.83 8.08
CA ARG A 76 27.05 7.20 6.79
C ARG A 76 27.61 5.77 6.71
N LEU A 77 28.83 5.55 7.20
CA LEU A 77 29.44 4.24 7.30
C LEU A 77 28.61 3.31 8.19
N LEU A 78 28.24 3.76 9.40
CA LEU A 78 27.37 3.02 10.31
C LEU A 78 26.02 2.68 9.68
N ARG A 79 25.43 3.59 8.90
CA ARG A 79 24.20 3.30 8.14
C ARG A 79 24.41 2.24 7.06
N CYS A 80 25.55 2.25 6.36
CA CYS A 80 25.86 1.22 5.36
C CYS A 80 26.06 -0.15 6.02
N ILE A 81 26.82 -0.19 7.13
CA ILE A 81 27.03 -1.40 7.94
C ILE A 81 25.68 -1.93 8.45
N TRP A 82 24.83 -1.06 9.01
CA TRP A 82 23.51 -1.45 9.49
C TRP A 82 22.61 -1.99 8.37
N ARG A 83 22.63 -1.38 7.17
CA ARG A 83 21.88 -1.90 6.01
C ARG A 83 22.40 -3.26 5.57
N TYR A 84 23.72 -3.45 5.53
CA TYR A 84 24.34 -4.73 5.20
C TYR A 84 23.95 -5.82 6.21
N TRP A 85 24.08 -5.52 7.50
CA TRP A 85 23.63 -6.43 8.57
C TRP A 85 22.14 -6.74 8.47
N ARG A 86 21.30 -5.74 8.19
CA ARG A 86 19.85 -5.92 8.00
C ARG A 86 19.54 -6.86 6.83
N THR A 87 20.24 -6.72 5.70
CA THR A 87 20.11 -7.63 4.55
C THR A 87 20.63 -9.02 4.84
N TYR A 88 21.76 -9.14 5.54
CA TYR A 88 22.34 -10.42 5.95
C TYR A 88 21.37 -11.19 6.86
N ARG A 89 20.86 -10.53 7.92
CA ARG A 89 19.86 -11.09 8.84
C ARG A 89 18.61 -11.57 8.11
N PHE A 90 18.09 -10.77 7.19
CA PHE A 90 16.91 -11.13 6.40
C PHE A 90 17.17 -12.32 5.48
N ALA A 91 18.33 -12.35 4.79
CA ALA A 91 18.73 -13.46 3.93
C ALA A 91 18.97 -14.77 4.70
N HIS A 92 19.36 -14.70 5.98
CA HIS A 92 19.53 -15.87 6.86
C HIS A 92 18.23 -16.27 7.57
N GLY A 93 17.07 -15.83 7.09
CA GLY A 93 15.78 -16.34 7.56
C GLY A 93 15.26 -15.74 8.86
N HIS A 94 15.81 -14.60 9.30
CA HIS A 94 15.33 -13.90 10.51
C HIS A 94 14.62 -12.59 10.18
N PRO A 95 13.52 -12.55 9.40
CA PRO A 95 12.80 -11.32 9.09
C PRO A 95 12.11 -10.75 10.35
N THR A 96 11.99 -9.43 10.41
CA THR A 96 11.09 -8.79 11.39
C THR A 96 9.63 -9.05 10.99
N ARG A 97 8.67 -8.90 11.93
CA ARG A 97 7.23 -9.06 11.62
C ARG A 97 6.78 -8.24 10.41
N ARG A 98 7.23 -6.99 10.30
CA ARG A 98 6.90 -6.10 9.16
C ARG A 98 7.51 -6.60 7.85
N GLU A 99 8.74 -7.08 7.88
CA GLU A 99 9.42 -7.64 6.69
C GLU A 99 8.76 -8.95 6.25
N ALA A 100 8.39 -9.82 7.19
CA ALA A 100 7.67 -11.06 6.93
C ALA A 100 6.27 -10.80 6.33
N GLN A 101 5.54 -9.82 6.88
CA GLN A 101 4.23 -9.40 6.34
C GLN A 101 4.37 -8.87 4.90
N ALA A 102 5.34 -8.01 4.65
CA ALA A 102 5.56 -7.47 3.30
C ALA A 102 5.97 -8.57 2.30
N LEU A 103 6.82 -9.51 2.72
CA LEU A 103 7.20 -10.67 1.91
C LEU A 103 5.99 -11.58 1.63
N ALA A 104 5.13 -11.80 2.62
CA ALA A 104 3.90 -12.57 2.46
C ALA A 104 2.92 -11.90 1.50
N MET A 105 2.80 -10.56 1.52
CA MET A 105 2.00 -9.82 0.55
C MET A 105 2.55 -9.97 -0.88
N ILE A 106 3.86 -9.80 -1.07
CA ILE A 106 4.51 -9.93 -2.40
C ILE A 106 4.33 -11.35 -2.95
N ARG A 107 4.63 -12.37 -2.14
CA ARG A 107 4.43 -13.78 -2.54
C ARG A 107 2.96 -14.08 -2.81
N GLY A 108 2.06 -13.57 -1.98
CA GLY A 108 0.62 -13.74 -2.16
C GLY A 108 0.12 -13.16 -3.48
N HIS A 109 0.64 -11.98 -3.86
CA HIS A 109 0.38 -11.37 -5.17
C HIS A 109 0.92 -12.24 -6.32
N GLU A 110 2.18 -12.66 -6.26
CA GLU A 110 2.81 -13.51 -7.28
C GLU A 110 2.02 -14.82 -7.49
N THR A 111 1.68 -15.51 -6.40
CA THR A 111 0.85 -16.73 -6.44
C THR A 111 -0.55 -16.44 -7.01
N ALA A 112 -1.15 -15.30 -6.68
CA ALA A 112 -2.46 -14.92 -7.22
C ALA A 112 -2.40 -14.63 -8.73
N VAL A 113 -1.33 -14.00 -9.21
CA VAL A 113 -1.10 -13.75 -10.64
C VAL A 113 -0.91 -15.07 -11.39
N GLU A 114 -0.10 -15.99 -10.87
CA GLU A 114 0.09 -17.32 -11.45
C GLU A 114 -1.23 -18.10 -11.51
N HIS A 115 -2.01 -18.06 -10.43
CA HIS A 115 -3.32 -18.71 -10.38
C HIS A 115 -4.31 -18.08 -11.37
N ALA A 116 -4.38 -16.75 -11.45
CA ALA A 116 -5.23 -16.06 -12.41
C ALA A 116 -4.83 -16.37 -13.86
N ARG A 117 -3.54 -16.51 -14.16
CA ARG A 117 -3.06 -16.98 -15.48
C ARG A 117 -3.49 -18.41 -15.78
N ALA A 118 -3.38 -19.31 -14.81
CA ALA A 118 -3.81 -20.69 -14.96
C ALA A 118 -5.33 -20.77 -15.24
N VAL A 119 -6.13 -20.01 -14.48
CA VAL A 119 -7.59 -19.91 -14.69
C VAL A 119 -7.91 -19.29 -16.05
N ALA A 120 -7.21 -18.24 -16.47
CA ALA A 120 -7.43 -17.63 -17.79
C ALA A 120 -7.14 -18.61 -18.94
N ALA A 121 -6.06 -19.38 -18.84
CA ALA A 121 -5.70 -20.39 -19.83
C ALA A 121 -6.73 -21.55 -19.88
N ASP A 122 -7.18 -21.99 -18.72
CA ASP A 122 -8.21 -23.02 -18.58
C ASP A 122 -9.55 -22.57 -19.21
N LEU A 123 -10.05 -21.40 -18.84
CA LEU A 123 -11.27 -20.82 -19.38
C LEU A 123 -11.20 -20.54 -20.88
N ALA A 124 -10.01 -20.22 -21.41
CA ALA A 124 -9.80 -20.01 -22.84
C ALA A 124 -9.81 -21.34 -23.64
N THR A 125 -9.44 -22.45 -23.00
CA THR A 125 -9.31 -23.77 -23.66
C THR A 125 -10.44 -24.74 -23.31
N THR A 126 -11.40 -24.32 -22.47
CA THR A 126 -12.49 -25.18 -21.93
C THR A 126 -11.94 -26.37 -21.15
N GLN A 127 -10.75 -26.24 -20.55
CA GLN A 127 -10.24 -27.27 -19.66
C GLN A 127 -10.95 -27.23 -18.29
N SER A 128 -10.76 -28.30 -17.53
CA SER A 128 -11.60 -28.71 -16.40
C SER A 128 -11.09 -28.21 -15.04
N PHE A 129 -10.51 -27.00 -14.97
CA PHE A 129 -10.02 -26.49 -13.69
C PHE A 129 -11.19 -26.28 -12.71
N ASP A 130 -11.14 -27.02 -11.62
CA ASP A 130 -12.06 -26.94 -10.51
C ASP A 130 -11.31 -27.30 -9.22
N LEU A 131 -11.39 -26.43 -8.22
CA LEU A 131 -10.80 -26.68 -6.90
C LEU A 131 -11.58 -27.73 -6.09
N GLY A 132 -12.68 -28.25 -6.65
CA GLY A 132 -13.54 -29.26 -6.04
C GLY A 132 -14.66 -28.64 -5.21
N PRO A 133 -15.52 -29.48 -4.61
CA PRO A 133 -16.75 -29.01 -3.98
C PRO A 133 -16.48 -28.18 -2.72
N ALA A 134 -17.11 -27.00 -2.63
CA ALA A 134 -17.33 -26.33 -1.36
C ALA A 134 -18.58 -26.93 -0.69
N TRP A 135 -18.39 -27.83 0.27
CA TRP A 135 -19.49 -28.53 0.95
C TRP A 135 -20.44 -27.63 1.73
N ASP A 136 -20.03 -26.39 1.97
CA ASP A 136 -20.76 -25.38 2.74
C ASP A 136 -21.57 -24.40 1.89
N VAL A 137 -21.52 -24.52 0.56
CA VAL A 137 -22.29 -23.70 -0.38
C VAL A 137 -22.93 -24.59 -1.46
N ILE A 138 -24.20 -24.32 -1.76
CA ILE A 138 -24.90 -24.97 -2.87
C ILE A 138 -24.52 -24.25 -4.17
N LEU A 139 -23.83 -24.98 -5.05
CA LEU A 139 -23.46 -24.52 -6.38
C LEU A 139 -24.52 -24.89 -7.42
N ASP A 140 -24.64 -24.08 -8.46
CA ASP A 140 -25.49 -24.39 -9.59
C ASP A 140 -24.90 -25.54 -10.43
N ARG A 141 -25.75 -26.19 -11.25
CA ARG A 141 -25.30 -27.32 -12.08
C ARG A 141 -24.19 -26.87 -13.03
N GLY A 142 -23.01 -27.46 -12.86
CA GLY A 142 -21.84 -27.18 -13.71
C GLY A 142 -21.06 -25.91 -13.32
N GLU A 143 -21.46 -25.22 -12.25
CA GLU A 143 -20.68 -24.13 -11.65
C GLU A 143 -19.40 -24.70 -11.02
N ARG A 144 -18.25 -24.11 -11.37
CA ARG A 144 -16.91 -24.59 -10.95
C ARG A 144 -16.25 -23.59 -10.02
N ILE A 145 -15.54 -24.07 -9.00
CA ILE A 145 -14.83 -23.19 -8.08
C ILE A 145 -13.42 -22.95 -8.62
N LEU A 146 -13.13 -21.68 -8.92
CA LEU A 146 -11.85 -21.22 -9.44
C LEU A 146 -10.96 -20.66 -8.34
N PHE A 147 -11.52 -20.20 -7.23
CA PHE A 147 -10.77 -19.72 -6.07
C PHE A 147 -11.53 -19.97 -4.78
N ASN A 148 -10.81 -20.36 -3.73
CA ASN A 148 -11.31 -20.40 -2.35
C ASN A 148 -10.24 -19.84 -1.40
N GLY A 149 -10.52 -18.69 -0.80
CA GLY A 149 -9.56 -18.03 0.07
C GLY A 149 -10.15 -16.80 0.74
N SER A 150 -9.28 -15.88 1.17
CA SER A 150 -9.69 -14.61 1.77
C SER A 150 -9.64 -13.47 0.76
N ALA A 151 -10.54 -12.49 0.93
CA ALA A 151 -10.52 -11.24 0.19
C ALA A 151 -10.93 -10.09 1.11
N HIS A 152 -10.46 -8.88 0.81
CA HIS A 152 -11.01 -7.67 1.41
C HIS A 152 -12.27 -7.30 0.64
N TYR A 153 -13.41 -7.43 1.29
CA TYR A 153 -14.71 -7.07 0.78
C TYR A 153 -15.08 -5.65 1.22
N SER A 154 -15.77 -4.90 0.35
CA SER A 154 -16.41 -3.64 0.70
C SER A 154 -17.51 -3.28 -0.31
N ARG A 155 -18.43 -2.41 0.10
CA ARG A 155 -19.59 -1.99 -0.68
C ARG A 155 -19.70 -0.48 -0.76
N PHE A 156 -20.21 0.05 -1.87
CA PHE A 156 -20.39 1.50 -2.04
C PHE A 156 -21.86 1.89 -1.87
N TYR A 157 -22.21 2.49 -0.72
CA TYR A 157 -23.56 3.00 -0.47
C TYR A 157 -23.59 4.16 0.53
N GLY A 158 -24.61 5.00 0.43
CA GLY A 158 -24.99 6.00 1.43
C GLY A 158 -25.97 5.40 2.45
N GLN A 159 -26.14 6.05 3.61
CA GLN A 159 -27.13 5.62 4.62
C GLN A 159 -28.14 6.74 4.86
N ASP A 160 -29.42 6.37 4.94
CA ASP A 160 -30.45 7.25 5.47
C ASP A 160 -30.33 7.26 7.00
N VAL A 161 -29.74 8.32 7.56
CA VAL A 161 -29.62 8.50 9.01
C VAL A 161 -30.85 9.25 9.51
N THR A 162 -31.77 8.53 10.16
CA THR A 162 -32.93 9.16 10.83
C THR A 162 -32.45 9.88 12.09
N TYR A 163 -32.63 11.20 12.12
CA TYR A 163 -32.15 12.08 13.18
C TYR A 163 -33.12 12.14 14.36
N TYR A 164 -32.63 11.90 15.58
CA TYR A 164 -33.32 12.30 16.82
C TYR A 164 -32.72 13.62 17.31
N GLU A 165 -33.47 14.70 17.17
CA GLU A 165 -33.12 16.00 17.74
C GLU A 165 -33.24 15.92 19.26
N SER A 166 -32.12 16.04 19.98
CA SER A 166 -32.17 16.25 21.43
C SER A 166 -32.34 17.75 21.68
N SER A 167 -33.59 18.19 21.81
CA SER A 167 -33.90 19.52 22.34
C SER A 167 -33.57 19.53 23.83
N SER A 168 -32.57 20.33 24.23
CA SER A 168 -32.23 20.54 25.64
C SER A 168 -32.81 21.86 26.10
N PHE A 169 -33.57 21.83 27.20
CA PHE A 169 -34.19 23.03 27.78
C PHE A 169 -33.21 23.67 28.79
N PHE A 170 -32.82 24.92 28.57
CA PHE A 170 -31.90 25.66 29.45
C PHE A 170 -32.66 26.75 30.20
N PHE A 171 -32.54 26.82 31.53
CA PHE A 171 -33.16 27.83 32.38
C PHE A 171 -32.08 28.49 33.26
N GLY A 172 -32.01 29.83 33.29
CA GLY A 172 -30.98 30.55 34.03
C GLY A 172 -30.76 31.97 33.53
N SER A 173 -29.66 32.60 33.98
CA SER A 173 -29.30 33.96 33.56
C SER A 173 -29.15 34.06 32.03
N PRO A 174 -29.47 35.21 31.40
CA PRO A 174 -29.44 35.36 29.94
C PRO A 174 -28.10 34.98 29.31
N LEU A 175 -26.98 35.28 30.01
CA LEU A 175 -25.65 34.94 29.56
C LEU A 175 -25.41 33.41 29.53
N PHE A 176 -25.91 32.69 30.54
CA PHE A 176 -25.80 31.23 30.63
C PHE A 176 -26.62 30.53 29.55
N VAL A 177 -27.84 31.02 29.28
CA VAL A 177 -28.70 30.49 28.21
C VAL A 177 -28.05 30.72 26.84
N ALA A 178 -27.47 31.90 26.58
CA ALA A 178 -26.77 32.20 25.33
C ALA A 178 -25.55 31.29 25.11
N VAL A 179 -24.76 31.04 26.15
CA VAL A 179 -23.62 30.10 26.10
C VAL A 179 -24.10 28.66 25.88
N GLY A 180 -25.18 28.23 26.57
CA GLY A 180 -25.76 26.89 26.40
C GLY A 180 -26.35 26.64 25.00
N LEU A 181 -27.04 27.62 24.43
CA LEU A 181 -27.54 27.59 23.06
C LEU A 181 -26.40 27.62 22.03
N GLY A 182 -25.34 28.41 22.26
CA GLY A 182 -24.15 28.44 21.41
C GLY A 182 -23.39 27.11 21.39
N ALA A 183 -23.20 26.49 22.56
CA ALA A 183 -22.53 25.19 22.70
C ALA A 183 -23.37 24.05 22.07
N THR A 184 -24.69 24.04 22.27
CA THR A 184 -25.58 23.05 21.65
C THR A 184 -25.71 23.25 20.15
N ALA A 185 -25.73 24.49 19.63
CA ALA A 185 -25.74 24.76 18.19
C ALA A 185 -24.46 24.26 17.51
N LEU A 186 -23.28 24.51 18.09
CA LEU A 186 -22.00 24.00 17.59
C LEU A 186 -21.92 22.47 17.68
N GLY A 187 -22.39 21.88 18.78
CA GLY A 187 -22.48 20.43 18.94
C GLY A 187 -23.49 19.77 17.99
N ASN A 188 -24.61 20.43 17.71
CA ASN A 188 -25.62 19.98 16.75
C ASN A 188 -25.12 20.11 15.32
N GLN A 189 -24.37 21.16 14.98
CA GLN A 189 -23.76 21.34 13.66
C GLN A 189 -22.60 20.37 13.42
N ALA A 190 -21.76 20.10 14.43
CA ALA A 190 -20.71 19.09 14.33
C ALA A 190 -21.29 17.67 14.19
N ARG A 191 -22.34 17.35 14.95
CA ARG A 191 -23.10 16.08 14.83
C ARG A 191 -23.84 15.97 13.50
N ARG A 192 -24.42 17.06 13.00
CA ARG A 192 -25.04 17.14 11.67
C ARG A 192 -24.02 16.96 10.55
N ASN A 193 -22.84 17.58 10.64
CA ASN A 193 -21.77 17.40 9.66
C ASN A 193 -21.11 16.02 9.75
N ALA A 194 -21.06 15.41 10.94
CA ALA A 194 -20.68 14.01 11.09
C ALA A 194 -21.74 13.07 10.49
N ALA A 195 -23.03 13.36 10.73
CA ALA A 195 -24.16 12.61 10.16
C ALA A 195 -24.25 12.76 8.64
N LEU A 196 -24.01 13.95 8.07
CA LEU A 196 -23.94 14.17 6.62
C LEU A 196 -22.74 13.45 6.00
N ARG A 197 -21.58 13.44 6.68
CA ARG A 197 -20.43 12.61 6.27
C ARG A 197 -20.71 11.12 6.40
N GLN A 198 -21.49 10.71 7.40
CA GLN A 198 -21.96 9.33 7.58
C GLN A 198 -23.10 8.94 6.64
N ALA A 199 -23.84 9.90 6.07
CA ALA A 199 -24.87 9.66 5.08
C ALA A 199 -24.30 9.64 3.66
N ALA A 200 -23.16 10.29 3.43
CA ALA A 200 -22.48 10.32 2.14
C ALA A 200 -22.15 8.91 1.63
N ALA A 201 -22.29 8.74 0.31
CA ALA A 201 -21.90 7.53 -0.39
C ALA A 201 -20.38 7.34 -0.26
N GLN A 202 -19.97 6.26 0.37
CA GLN A 202 -18.57 5.92 0.58
C GLN A 202 -18.41 4.40 0.60
N TRP A 203 -17.17 3.93 0.45
CA TRP A 203 -16.84 2.52 0.64
C TRP A 203 -17.01 2.15 2.11
N ARG A 204 -17.90 1.19 2.38
CA ARG A 204 -18.27 0.68 3.70
C ARG A 204 -18.04 -0.83 3.75
N GLU A 205 -18.27 -1.39 4.94
CA GLU A 205 -18.15 -2.83 5.19
C GLU A 205 -16.76 -3.38 4.83
N ALA A 206 -15.71 -2.57 4.98
CA ALA A 206 -14.34 -2.99 4.72
C ALA A 206 -13.93 -4.10 5.70
N GLN A 207 -13.95 -5.34 5.23
CA GLN A 207 -13.77 -6.54 6.05
C GLN A 207 -12.97 -7.59 5.29
N ILE A 208 -12.20 -8.41 6.02
CA ILE A 208 -11.56 -9.59 5.45
C ILE A 208 -12.51 -10.76 5.64
N THR A 209 -12.97 -11.34 4.54
CA THR A 209 -13.98 -12.42 4.53
C THR A 209 -13.51 -13.57 3.67
N ARG A 210 -14.05 -14.77 3.90
CA ARG A 210 -13.88 -15.86 2.94
C ARG A 210 -14.61 -15.50 1.65
N CYS A 211 -13.92 -15.69 0.54
CA CYS A 211 -14.37 -15.42 -0.81
C CYS A 211 -14.19 -16.71 -1.63
N LEU A 212 -15.29 -17.14 -2.26
CA LEU A 212 -15.24 -18.13 -3.32
C LEU A 212 -15.47 -17.41 -4.64
N VAL A 213 -14.64 -17.68 -5.62
CA VAL A 213 -14.85 -17.21 -6.99
C VAL A 213 -15.17 -18.43 -7.84
N THR A 214 -16.28 -18.37 -8.55
CA THR A 214 -16.68 -19.41 -9.51
C THR A 214 -16.57 -18.87 -10.93
N ASP A 215 -16.89 -19.69 -11.91
CA ASP A 215 -17.03 -19.27 -13.30
C ASP A 215 -18.30 -18.42 -13.55
N GLN A 216 -19.24 -18.37 -12.59
CA GLN A 216 -20.53 -17.68 -12.74
C GLN A 216 -20.76 -16.53 -11.75
N ARG A 217 -20.12 -16.55 -10.58
CA ARG A 217 -20.35 -15.56 -9.51
C ARG A 217 -19.18 -15.45 -8.55
N VAL A 218 -19.23 -14.40 -7.73
CA VAL A 218 -18.45 -14.30 -6.50
C VAL A 218 -19.35 -14.52 -5.30
N LEU A 219 -18.91 -15.38 -4.39
CA LEU A 219 -19.58 -15.68 -3.13
C LEU A 219 -18.75 -15.15 -1.96
N ILE A 220 -19.37 -14.37 -1.09
CA ILE A 220 -18.74 -13.80 0.10
C ILE A 220 -19.42 -14.35 1.34
N HIS A 221 -18.63 -14.96 2.24
CA HIS A 221 -19.12 -15.35 3.55
C HIS A 221 -19.06 -14.15 4.48
N HIS A 222 -20.20 -13.47 4.63
CA HIS A 222 -20.33 -12.30 5.49
C HIS A 222 -20.14 -12.69 6.96
N PRO A 223 -19.48 -11.87 7.81
CA PRO A 223 -19.23 -12.23 9.21
C PRO A 223 -20.48 -12.47 10.06
N HIS A 224 -21.65 -12.02 9.61
CA HIS A 224 -22.95 -12.34 10.23
C HIS A 224 -23.48 -13.74 9.88
N GLY A 225 -22.66 -14.60 9.26
CA GLY A 225 -23.00 -16.00 8.97
C GLY A 225 -23.87 -16.20 7.74
N GLN A 226 -23.92 -15.22 6.83
CA GLN A 226 -24.68 -15.30 5.58
C GLN A 226 -23.75 -15.34 4.36
N TRP A 227 -24.12 -16.12 3.35
CA TRP A 227 -23.47 -16.09 2.04
C TRP A 227 -24.13 -15.03 1.16
N LEU A 228 -23.32 -14.11 0.64
CA LEU A 228 -23.74 -13.15 -0.37
C LEU A 228 -23.28 -13.65 -1.73
N SER A 229 -24.20 -13.75 -2.69
CA SER A 229 -23.93 -14.18 -4.06
C SER A 229 -23.98 -12.99 -5.01
N PHE A 230 -22.89 -12.77 -5.75
CA PHE A 230 -22.78 -11.72 -6.75
C PHE A 230 -22.59 -12.33 -8.14
N TRP A 231 -23.70 -12.46 -8.88
CA TRP A 231 -23.75 -13.10 -10.18
C TRP A 231 -23.15 -12.23 -11.28
N PHE A 232 -22.26 -12.80 -12.10
CA PHE A 232 -21.66 -12.09 -13.22
C PHE A 232 -22.69 -11.70 -14.29
N GLY A 233 -23.77 -12.47 -14.43
CA GLY A 233 -24.88 -12.15 -15.34
C GLY A 233 -25.65 -10.86 -14.98
N GLY A 234 -25.55 -10.37 -13.74
CA GLY A 234 -26.17 -9.12 -13.30
C GLY A 234 -25.22 -7.92 -13.30
N VAL A 235 -23.95 -8.11 -13.69
CA VAL A 235 -22.95 -7.05 -13.70
C VAL A 235 -23.17 -6.12 -14.89
N VAL A 236 -23.22 -4.81 -14.61
CA VAL A 236 -23.35 -3.76 -15.63
C VAL A 236 -22.04 -3.00 -15.87
N GLY A 237 -21.11 -3.05 -14.92
CA GLY A 237 -19.80 -2.41 -15.02
C GLY A 237 -18.70 -3.25 -14.36
N VAL A 238 -17.56 -3.36 -15.03
CA VAL A 238 -16.40 -4.12 -14.56
C VAL A 238 -15.17 -3.22 -14.61
N TYR A 239 -14.51 -3.02 -13.47
CA TYR A 239 -13.30 -2.19 -13.36
C TYR A 239 -12.20 -2.98 -12.64
N PRO A 240 -11.41 -3.78 -13.39
CA PRO A 240 -10.28 -4.51 -12.84
C PRO A 240 -9.04 -3.61 -12.78
N ALA A 241 -8.40 -3.57 -11.62
CA ALA A 241 -7.12 -2.91 -11.39
C ALA A 241 -6.12 -3.95 -10.85
N LEU A 242 -5.60 -4.79 -11.75
CA LEU A 242 -4.75 -5.92 -11.37
C LEU A 242 -3.42 -5.52 -10.73
N ASN A 243 -2.89 -4.34 -11.07
CA ASN A 243 -1.67 -3.80 -10.43
C ASN A 243 -1.89 -3.36 -8.98
N GLU A 244 -3.16 -3.17 -8.58
CA GLU A 244 -3.58 -2.74 -7.25
C GLU A 244 -4.33 -3.85 -6.50
N ASP A 245 -4.32 -5.08 -7.04
CA ASP A 245 -5.08 -6.23 -6.54
C ASP A 245 -6.53 -5.86 -6.21
N THR A 246 -7.19 -5.11 -7.09
CA THR A 246 -8.54 -4.60 -6.83
C THR A 246 -9.46 -4.88 -8.02
N LEU A 247 -10.69 -5.29 -7.72
CA LEU A 247 -11.78 -5.42 -8.69
C LEU A 247 -12.99 -4.68 -8.15
N ILE A 248 -13.60 -3.84 -8.99
CA ILE A 248 -14.91 -3.24 -8.71
C ILE A 248 -15.92 -3.77 -9.71
N LEU A 249 -17.06 -4.23 -9.20
CA LEU A 249 -18.22 -4.67 -9.98
C LEU A 249 -19.40 -3.76 -9.64
N GLU A 250 -20.05 -3.24 -10.68
CA GLU A 250 -21.29 -2.49 -10.57
C GLU A 250 -22.46 -3.36 -11.01
N PHE A 251 -23.58 -3.23 -10.30
CA PHE A 251 -24.80 -3.97 -10.52
C PHE A 251 -25.97 -2.98 -10.64
N ASN A 252 -27.03 -3.40 -11.33
CA ASN A 252 -28.21 -2.55 -11.49
C ASN A 252 -29.14 -2.60 -10.25
N ASP A 253 -29.18 -3.76 -9.60
CA ASP A 253 -30.13 -4.10 -8.53
C ASP A 253 -29.50 -4.00 -7.13
N THR A 254 -28.20 -3.78 -7.03
CA THR A 254 -27.49 -3.75 -5.76
C THR A 254 -26.29 -2.81 -5.78
N SER A 255 -25.80 -2.44 -4.60
CA SER A 255 -24.63 -1.58 -4.45
C SER A 255 -23.39 -2.16 -5.15
N PRO A 256 -22.45 -1.32 -5.61
CA PRO A 256 -21.18 -1.81 -6.15
C PRO A 256 -20.40 -2.66 -5.14
N LEU A 257 -19.76 -3.71 -5.64
CA LEU A 257 -18.86 -4.59 -4.90
C LEU A 257 -17.42 -4.19 -5.20
N ARG A 258 -16.59 -4.06 -4.16
CA ARG A 258 -15.14 -4.01 -4.30
C ARG A 258 -14.49 -5.17 -3.58
N LEU A 259 -13.66 -5.89 -4.32
CA LEU A 259 -12.79 -6.96 -3.83
C LEU A 259 -11.34 -6.50 -3.90
N GLN A 260 -10.57 -6.74 -2.84
CA GLN A 260 -9.12 -6.56 -2.87
C GLN A 260 -8.36 -7.79 -2.39
N GLY A 261 -7.16 -7.97 -2.93
CA GLY A 261 -6.28 -9.11 -2.68
C GLY A 261 -6.43 -10.22 -3.73
N PRO A 262 -5.90 -11.42 -3.47
CA PRO A 262 -5.76 -12.51 -4.45
C PRO A 262 -7.04 -12.85 -5.22
N ALA A 263 -8.18 -12.91 -4.52
CA ALA A 263 -9.46 -13.24 -5.13
C ALA A 263 -9.88 -12.27 -6.24
N SER A 264 -9.45 -11.01 -6.17
CA SER A 264 -9.82 -10.00 -7.16
C SER A 264 -9.23 -10.30 -8.53
N LEU A 265 -8.02 -10.88 -8.62
CA LEU A 265 -7.38 -11.23 -9.88
C LEU A 265 -8.13 -12.36 -10.58
N ILE A 266 -8.45 -13.42 -9.82
CA ILE A 266 -9.22 -14.56 -10.35
C ILE A 266 -10.63 -14.09 -10.73
N ALA A 267 -11.32 -13.33 -9.87
CA ALA A 267 -12.64 -12.79 -10.17
C ALA A 267 -12.65 -11.87 -11.40
N SER A 268 -11.57 -11.12 -11.63
CA SER A 268 -11.44 -10.26 -12.82
C SER A 268 -11.38 -11.09 -14.10
N VAL A 269 -10.63 -12.19 -14.09
CA VAL A 269 -10.57 -13.13 -15.21
C VAL A 269 -11.94 -13.79 -15.42
N SER A 270 -12.55 -14.31 -14.35
CA SER A 270 -13.84 -15.00 -14.41
C SER A 270 -14.96 -14.10 -14.93
N VAL A 271 -15.08 -12.86 -14.43
CA VAL A 271 -16.14 -11.95 -14.87
C VAL A 271 -15.95 -11.50 -16.32
N ILE A 272 -14.72 -11.25 -16.75
CA ILE A 272 -14.43 -10.87 -18.14
C ILE A 272 -14.74 -12.02 -19.09
N TRP A 273 -14.39 -13.26 -18.71
CA TRP A 273 -14.77 -14.44 -19.49
C TRP A 273 -16.29 -14.65 -19.50
N ALA A 274 -16.97 -14.53 -18.37
CA ALA A 274 -18.42 -14.72 -18.29
C ALA A 274 -19.19 -13.67 -19.12
N THR A 275 -18.67 -12.45 -19.23
CA THR A 275 -19.33 -11.34 -19.94
C THR A 275 -18.93 -11.20 -21.41
N HIS A 276 -17.69 -11.54 -21.77
CA HIS A 276 -17.11 -11.31 -23.11
C HIS A 276 -16.53 -12.57 -23.75
N GLY A 277 -16.63 -13.72 -23.09
CA GLY A 277 -16.07 -14.99 -23.53
C GLY A 277 -14.55 -14.98 -23.65
N VAL A 278 -14.04 -15.89 -24.48
CA VAL A 278 -12.60 -16.02 -24.76
C VAL A 278 -12.03 -14.75 -25.41
N GLY A 279 -12.82 -14.04 -26.22
CA GLY A 279 -12.42 -12.77 -26.83
C GLY A 279 -12.04 -11.72 -25.78
N GLY A 280 -12.81 -11.63 -24.69
CA GLY A 280 -12.51 -10.77 -23.54
C GLY A 280 -11.18 -11.10 -22.89
N LEU A 281 -10.89 -12.38 -22.66
CA LEU A 281 -9.61 -12.81 -22.07
C LEU A 281 -8.40 -12.37 -22.90
N LEU A 282 -8.51 -12.44 -24.23
CA LEU A 282 -7.42 -12.12 -25.15
C LEU A 282 -7.25 -10.62 -25.41
N GLN A 283 -8.34 -9.83 -25.35
CA GLN A 283 -8.32 -8.44 -25.82
C GLN A 283 -8.54 -7.40 -24.72
N HIS A 284 -9.13 -7.75 -23.58
CA HIS A 284 -9.48 -6.78 -22.55
C HIS A 284 -8.22 -6.10 -21.97
N PRO A 285 -8.09 -4.77 -21.99
CA PRO A 285 -6.85 -4.07 -21.66
C PRO A 285 -6.43 -4.26 -20.19
N ALA A 286 -7.39 -4.42 -19.28
CA ALA A 286 -7.07 -4.62 -17.86
C ALA A 286 -6.36 -5.96 -17.57
N LEU A 287 -6.44 -6.95 -18.47
CA LEU A 287 -5.77 -8.25 -18.31
C LEU A 287 -4.36 -8.27 -18.90
N GLU A 288 -3.89 -7.17 -19.48
CA GLU A 288 -2.53 -7.07 -20.04
C GLU A 288 -1.43 -7.49 -19.06
N PRO A 289 -1.47 -7.13 -17.75
CA PRO A 289 -0.47 -7.60 -16.78
C PRO A 289 -0.35 -9.12 -16.67
N LEU A 290 -1.44 -9.86 -16.97
CA LEU A 290 -1.44 -11.33 -16.92
C LEU A 290 -0.90 -11.96 -18.21
N ARG A 291 -0.91 -11.25 -19.34
CA ARG A 291 -0.44 -11.77 -20.64
C ARG A 291 1.08 -11.74 -20.79
N GLY A 292 1.74 -10.81 -20.08
CA GLY A 292 3.20 -10.73 -20.08
C GLY A 292 3.85 -11.95 -19.40
N PRO A 293 5.09 -12.30 -19.79
CA PRO A 293 5.86 -13.33 -19.09
C PRO A 293 6.01 -12.95 -17.61
N ALA A 294 5.94 -13.95 -16.73
CA ALA A 294 6.22 -13.77 -15.31
C ALA A 294 7.63 -13.20 -15.13
N GLY A 295 7.73 -11.89 -14.89
CA GLY A 295 9.00 -11.22 -14.60
C GLY A 295 9.71 -10.63 -15.82
N SER A 296 9.32 -9.43 -16.23
CA SER A 296 10.30 -8.41 -16.56
C SER A 296 10.13 -7.24 -15.59
N ILE A 297 10.63 -7.44 -14.37
CA ILE A 297 11.11 -6.30 -13.57
C ILE A 297 12.45 -5.88 -14.17
N ASP A 298 12.43 -5.45 -15.43
CA ASP A 298 13.53 -4.74 -16.07
C ASP A 298 13.14 -3.26 -16.06
N GLY A 299 13.71 -2.50 -15.15
CA GLY A 299 13.49 -1.05 -15.13
C GLY A 299 13.90 -0.29 -13.88
N ALA A 300 15.23 -0.18 -13.68
CA ALA A 300 15.96 0.88 -12.95
C ALA A 300 16.14 0.79 -11.42
#